data_AF-A0A515EUQ9-F1
#
_entry.id   AF-A0A515EUQ9-F1
#
_cell.length_a   1.000
_cell.length_b   1.000
_cell.length_c   1.000
_cell.angle_alpha   90.00
_cell.angle_beta   90.00
_cell.angle_gamma   90.00
#
_symmetry.space_group_name_H-M   'P 1'
#
loop_
_entity.id
_entity.type
_entity.pdbx_description
1 polymer ?
#
loop_
_entity_poly.entity_id
_entity_poly.type
_entity_poly.pdbx_seq_one_letter_code
_entity_poly.pdbx_strand_id
1 'polypeptide(L)'
;MARLSARSNPTGLREIDRSKVTLAISDIGNRQAFSLERLDLSKTEFKERLKVVVIARAGNTSARFELGTTDSFSREPHAIANLDLSHPLRFRILLHEEGSPKLVGSVENLRARDESQSESLLPMESAHLGERVWRLLITDDGPILQFNSVVFPSAAGAENFLPFSSLVLPEALRQVMQKIAEDPADLDDDDSPWHPWAKWLDAIGASRPPSFDDAEKSSNWCDDVVDRFCTRSRFATTLQANLLKGASSDQN
;
A
#
# COMPACT_ATOMS: atom_id res chain seq x y z
N MET A 1 -42.07 16.30 -5.83
CA MET A 1 -40.63 16.52 -6.07
C MET A 1 -39.88 16.11 -4.81
N ALA A 2 -39.14 15.00 -4.86
CA ALA A 2 -38.43 14.47 -3.69
C ALA A 2 -37.15 15.29 -3.42
N ARG A 3 -36.98 15.73 -2.18
CA ARG A 3 -35.78 16.42 -1.70
C ARG A 3 -34.59 15.46 -1.72
N LEU A 4 -33.55 15.78 -2.50
CA LEU A 4 -32.24 15.14 -2.38
C LEU A 4 -31.65 15.47 -1.00
N SER A 5 -31.41 14.44 -0.20
CA SER A 5 -30.72 14.49 1.08
C SER A 5 -29.23 14.25 0.84
N ALA A 6 -28.36 15.04 1.48
CA ALA A 6 -26.90 14.91 1.43
C ALA A 6 -26.34 13.62 2.08
N ARG A 7 -27.20 12.65 2.39
CA ARG A 7 -26.85 11.31 2.90
C ARG A 7 -27.27 10.16 1.96
N SER A 8 -27.96 10.43 0.86
CA SER A 8 -28.28 9.40 -0.13
C SER A 8 -27.20 9.40 -1.20
N ASN A 9 -26.48 8.30 -1.36
CA ASN A 9 -25.63 8.04 -2.52
C ASN A 9 -26.52 8.03 -3.79
N PRO A 10 -26.58 9.13 -4.58
CA PRO A 10 -27.60 9.31 -5.61
C PRO A 10 -27.38 8.39 -6.82
N THR A 11 -26.18 7.80 -6.94
CA THR A 11 -25.81 6.90 -8.04
C THR A 11 -26.08 5.43 -7.72
N GLY A 12 -26.30 5.09 -6.44
CA GLY A 12 -26.38 3.69 -6.00
C GLY A 12 -25.06 2.92 -6.16
N LEU A 13 -23.94 3.62 -6.40
CA LEU A 13 -22.62 3.03 -6.59
C LEU A 13 -22.12 2.42 -5.28
N ARG A 14 -21.79 1.14 -5.29
CA ARG A 14 -21.31 0.43 -4.09
C ARG A 14 -19.80 0.23 -4.16
N GLU A 15 -19.13 0.62 -3.10
CA GLU A 15 -17.71 0.32 -2.96
C GLU A 15 -17.52 -1.17 -2.67
N ILE A 16 -16.56 -1.79 -3.35
CA ILE A 16 -16.16 -3.18 -3.10
C ILE A 16 -14.94 -3.13 -2.19
N ASP A 17 -14.98 -3.86 -1.09
CA ASP A 17 -13.86 -4.00 -0.17
C ASP A 17 -12.62 -4.53 -0.92
N ARG A 18 -11.49 -3.84 -0.76
CA ARG A 18 -10.21 -4.18 -1.39
C ARG A 18 -9.77 -5.60 -1.04
N SER A 19 -10.06 -6.06 0.18
CA SER A 19 -9.77 -7.42 0.65
C SER A 19 -10.45 -8.49 -0.20
N LYS A 20 -11.53 -8.15 -0.90
CA LYS A 20 -12.30 -9.08 -1.76
C LYS A 20 -11.71 -9.24 -3.15
N VAL A 21 -10.71 -8.44 -3.49
CA VAL A 21 -10.08 -8.44 -4.81
C VAL A 21 -8.65 -8.94 -4.71
N THR A 22 -8.20 -9.68 -5.72
CA THR A 22 -6.80 -10.04 -5.88
C THR A 22 -6.43 -9.96 -7.34
N LEU A 23 -5.41 -9.17 -7.63
CA LEU A 23 -4.75 -9.11 -8.93
C LEU A 23 -3.36 -9.72 -8.78
N ALA A 24 -2.83 -10.34 -9.83
CA ALA A 24 -1.42 -10.75 -9.92
C ALA A 24 -0.77 -10.10 -11.13
N ILE A 25 0.55 -9.93 -11.08
CA ILE A 25 1.36 -9.50 -12.22
C ILE A 25 2.15 -10.70 -12.68
N SER A 26 2.39 -10.78 -13.98
CA SER A 26 3.26 -11.79 -14.57
C SER A 26 3.95 -11.18 -15.77
N ASP A 27 5.10 -11.71 -16.14
CA ASP A 27 5.76 -11.34 -17.39
C ASP A 27 5.40 -12.35 -18.48
N ILE A 28 4.84 -11.86 -19.59
CA ILE A 28 4.60 -12.65 -20.79
C ILE A 28 5.54 -12.14 -21.88
N GLY A 29 6.67 -12.84 -22.04
CA GLY A 29 7.76 -12.39 -22.90
C GLY A 29 8.43 -11.14 -22.32
N ASN A 30 8.51 -10.05 -23.09
CA ASN A 30 9.07 -8.76 -22.66
C ASN A 30 8.00 -7.74 -22.23
N ARG A 31 6.81 -8.20 -21.85
CA ARG A 31 5.71 -7.30 -21.42
C ARG A 31 5.13 -7.78 -20.09
N GLN A 32 4.89 -6.83 -19.20
CA GLN A 32 4.08 -7.09 -18.02
C GLN A 32 2.63 -7.38 -18.44
N ALA A 33 2.01 -8.28 -17.71
CA ALA A 33 0.62 -8.65 -17.81
C ALA A 33 0.02 -8.72 -16.42
N PHE A 34 -1.29 -8.55 -16.31
CA PHE A 34 -2.01 -8.76 -15.05
C PHE A 34 -3.08 -9.85 -15.19
N SER A 35 -3.43 -10.51 -14.10
CA SER A 35 -4.60 -11.39 -14.01
C SER A 35 -5.47 -11.00 -12.81
N LEU A 36 -6.78 -11.08 -12.97
CA LEU A 36 -7.73 -10.96 -11.85
C LEU A 36 -7.93 -12.36 -11.25
N GLU A 37 -7.24 -12.67 -10.16
CA GLU A 37 -7.28 -14.00 -9.54
C GLU A 37 -8.53 -14.21 -8.68
N ARG A 38 -8.95 -13.17 -7.96
CA ARG A 38 -10.11 -13.20 -7.06
C ARG A 38 -10.94 -11.93 -7.17
N LEU A 39 -12.26 -12.12 -7.23
CA LEU A 39 -13.28 -11.11 -7.05
C LEU A 39 -14.43 -11.74 -6.27
N ASP A 40 -14.48 -11.52 -4.97
CA ASP A 40 -15.49 -12.11 -4.07
C ASP A 40 -16.63 -11.11 -3.82
N LEU A 41 -17.79 -11.41 -4.40
CA LEU A 41 -19.02 -10.61 -4.24
C LEU A 41 -20.06 -11.30 -3.35
N SER A 42 -19.72 -12.43 -2.70
CA SER A 42 -20.69 -13.28 -1.98
C SER A 42 -21.43 -12.59 -0.84
N LYS A 43 -20.80 -11.59 -0.19
CA LYS A 43 -21.38 -10.79 0.90
C LYS A 43 -21.92 -9.42 0.45
N THR A 44 -21.91 -9.15 -0.85
CA THR A 44 -22.39 -7.88 -1.39
C THR A 44 -23.84 -8.02 -1.86
N GLU A 45 -24.59 -6.93 -1.83
CA GLU A 45 -25.97 -6.91 -2.29
C GLU A 45 -26.12 -6.91 -3.83
N PHE A 46 -25.07 -7.23 -4.60
CA PHE A 46 -25.15 -7.33 -6.06
C PHE A 46 -25.95 -8.57 -6.45
N LYS A 47 -27.21 -8.37 -6.86
CA LYS A 47 -28.13 -9.47 -7.24
C LYS A 47 -28.11 -9.80 -8.72
N GLU A 48 -27.41 -9.01 -9.52
CA GLU A 48 -27.44 -9.09 -10.98
C GLU A 48 -26.10 -9.56 -11.55
N ARG A 49 -26.14 -10.05 -12.79
CA ARG A 49 -24.95 -10.37 -13.57
C ARG A 49 -24.32 -9.07 -14.06
N LEU A 50 -23.09 -8.81 -13.64
CA LEU A 50 -22.42 -7.52 -13.88
C LEU A 50 -21.21 -7.72 -14.78
N LYS A 51 -20.96 -6.78 -15.68
CA LYS A 51 -19.73 -6.71 -16.47
C LYS A 51 -18.57 -6.26 -15.60
N VAL A 52 -17.47 -6.99 -15.65
CA VAL A 52 -16.23 -6.70 -14.93
C VAL A 52 -15.26 -6.00 -15.86
N VAL A 53 -14.88 -4.79 -15.48
CA VAL A 53 -13.90 -3.99 -16.21
C VAL A 53 -12.76 -3.64 -15.27
N VAL A 54 -11.53 -3.85 -15.72
CA VAL A 54 -10.32 -3.42 -15.02
C VAL A 54 -9.68 -2.28 -15.77
N ILE A 55 -9.29 -1.24 -15.05
CA ILE A 55 -8.47 -0.14 -15.55
C ILE A 55 -7.12 -0.25 -14.86
N ALA A 56 -6.07 -0.50 -15.64
CA ALA A 56 -4.69 -0.39 -15.18
C ALA A 56 -4.20 1.04 -15.45
N ARG A 57 -3.53 1.65 -14.47
CA ARG A 57 -3.03 3.03 -14.55
C ARG A 57 -1.61 3.10 -14.00
N ALA A 58 -0.74 3.85 -14.69
CA ALA A 58 0.57 4.25 -14.20
C ALA A 58 0.79 5.73 -14.58
N GLY A 59 1.00 6.60 -13.58
CA GLY A 59 1.12 8.05 -13.79
C GLY A 59 -0.12 8.64 -14.48
N ASN A 60 0.06 9.22 -15.67
CA ASN A 60 -1.01 9.76 -16.52
C ASN A 60 -1.48 8.81 -17.63
N THR A 61 -0.91 7.61 -17.71
CA THR A 61 -1.28 6.59 -18.70
C THR A 61 -2.26 5.59 -18.09
N SER A 62 -3.22 5.12 -18.89
CA SER A 62 -4.17 4.10 -18.45
C SER A 62 -4.60 3.19 -19.59
N ALA A 63 -4.91 1.94 -19.27
CA ALA A 63 -5.42 0.93 -20.18
C ALA A 63 -6.67 0.27 -19.58
N ARG A 64 -7.71 0.08 -20.40
CA ARG A 64 -8.99 -0.50 -20.00
C ARG A 64 -9.10 -1.91 -20.56
N PHE A 65 -9.53 -2.85 -19.72
CA PHE A 65 -9.69 -4.26 -20.03
C PHE A 65 -11.10 -4.71 -19.63
N GLU A 66 -11.81 -5.33 -20.57
CA GLU A 66 -13.10 -5.96 -20.30
C GLU A 66 -12.87 -7.45 -20.05
N LEU A 67 -13.17 -7.91 -18.84
CA LEU A 67 -12.85 -9.26 -18.40
C LEU A 67 -14.04 -10.22 -18.54
N GLY A 68 -15.21 -9.75 -18.99
CA GLY A 68 -16.44 -10.54 -19.04
C GLY A 68 -17.38 -10.17 -17.90
N THR A 69 -18.01 -11.15 -17.27
CA THR A 69 -19.06 -10.95 -16.24
C THR A 69 -18.69 -11.57 -14.89
N THR A 70 -19.34 -11.16 -13.81
CA THR A 70 -19.03 -11.60 -12.43
C THR A 70 -19.08 -13.12 -12.21
N ASP A 71 -19.85 -13.85 -13.02
CA ASP A 71 -19.97 -15.31 -13.03
C ASP A 71 -18.97 -16.02 -13.95
N SER A 72 -18.40 -15.32 -14.94
CA SER A 72 -17.54 -15.94 -15.97
C SER A 72 -16.44 -15.01 -16.45
N PHE A 73 -15.81 -14.25 -15.54
CA PHE A 73 -14.73 -13.35 -15.91
C PHE A 73 -13.44 -14.12 -16.22
N SER A 74 -12.67 -13.62 -17.19
CA SER A 74 -11.39 -14.17 -17.56
C SER A 74 -10.38 -13.99 -16.44
N ARG A 75 -9.73 -15.11 -16.08
CA ARG A 75 -8.57 -15.14 -15.17
C ARG A 75 -7.25 -15.23 -15.93
N GLU A 76 -7.30 -15.21 -17.26
CA GLU A 76 -6.10 -15.29 -18.08
C GLU A 76 -5.26 -14.01 -17.91
N PRO A 77 -3.94 -14.09 -18.07
CA PRO A 77 -3.08 -12.92 -18.08
C PRO A 77 -3.37 -11.97 -19.26
N HIS A 78 -3.58 -10.69 -18.97
CA HIS A 78 -3.82 -9.62 -19.94
C HIS A 78 -2.59 -8.73 -20.03
N ALA A 79 -1.98 -8.69 -21.21
CA ALA A 79 -0.77 -7.89 -21.46
C ALA A 79 -1.07 -6.40 -21.31
N ILE A 80 -0.22 -5.73 -20.54
CA ILE A 80 -0.26 -4.29 -20.34
C ILE A 80 0.59 -3.64 -21.43
N ALA A 81 -0.02 -2.76 -22.21
CA ALA A 81 0.66 -2.00 -23.25
C ALA A 81 0.45 -0.49 -23.02
N ASN A 82 1.43 0.30 -23.43
CA ASN A 82 1.36 1.77 -23.44
C ASN A 82 1.15 2.41 -22.07
N LEU A 83 1.62 1.75 -20.99
CA LEU A 83 1.71 2.38 -19.67
C LEU A 83 3.13 2.87 -19.41
N ASP A 84 3.21 4.02 -18.76
CA ASP A 84 4.44 4.56 -18.20
C ASP A 84 4.75 3.88 -16.87
N LEU A 85 5.32 2.67 -16.98
CA LEU A 85 5.68 1.81 -15.84
C LEU A 85 6.85 2.37 -15.01
N SER A 86 7.35 3.57 -15.29
CA SER A 86 8.19 4.31 -14.35
C SER A 86 7.41 4.80 -13.12
N HIS A 87 6.08 4.80 -13.20
CA HIS A 87 5.18 5.10 -12.09
C HIS A 87 4.55 3.83 -11.51
N PRO A 88 4.18 3.81 -10.21
CA PRO A 88 3.53 2.66 -9.59
C PRO A 88 2.26 2.26 -10.33
N LEU A 89 2.13 0.96 -10.61
CA LEU A 89 0.96 0.40 -11.26
C LEU A 89 -0.19 0.36 -10.25
N ARG A 90 -1.34 0.89 -10.65
CA ARG A 90 -2.58 0.88 -9.87
C ARG A 90 -3.71 0.34 -10.71
N PHE A 91 -4.64 -0.32 -10.06
CA PHE A 91 -5.81 -0.89 -10.68
C PHE A 91 -7.10 -0.32 -10.10
N ARG A 92 -8.09 -0.19 -10.96
CA ARG A 92 -9.47 0.09 -10.58
C ARG A 92 -10.37 -0.95 -11.22
N ILE A 93 -11.25 -1.55 -10.44
CA ILE A 93 -12.30 -2.44 -10.96
C ILE A 93 -13.61 -1.69 -10.98
N LEU A 94 -14.33 -1.82 -12.08
CA LEU A 94 -15.64 -1.26 -12.33
C LEU A 94 -16.61 -2.40 -12.64
N LEU A 95 -17.77 -2.38 -11.99
CA LEU A 95 -18.88 -3.27 -12.26
C LEU A 95 -20.02 -2.51 -12.92
N HIS A 96 -20.39 -2.92 -14.14
CA HIS A 96 -21.49 -2.34 -14.90
C HIS A 96 -22.66 -3.31 -14.99
N GLU A 97 -23.90 -2.81 -15.02
CA GLU A 97 -25.06 -3.62 -15.39
C GLU A 97 -24.92 -4.14 -16.83
N GLU A 98 -25.25 -5.41 -17.08
CA GLU A 98 -25.18 -5.98 -18.42
C GLU A 98 -26.16 -5.27 -19.37
N GLY A 99 -25.65 -4.74 -20.49
CA GLY A 99 -26.46 -3.97 -21.46
C GLY A 99 -26.67 -2.49 -21.11
N SER A 100 -26.09 -2.01 -20.00
CA SER A 100 -26.19 -0.62 -19.55
C SER A 100 -24.80 -0.03 -19.25
N PRO A 101 -24.56 1.27 -19.52
CA PRO A 101 -23.33 1.93 -19.08
C PRO A 101 -23.33 2.21 -17.56
N LYS A 102 -24.44 1.95 -16.86
CA LYS A 102 -24.61 2.26 -15.44
C LYS A 102 -23.59 1.48 -14.60
N LEU A 103 -22.78 2.24 -13.86
CA LEU A 103 -21.83 1.72 -12.90
C LEU A 103 -22.53 1.46 -11.58
N VAL A 104 -22.43 0.22 -11.09
CA VAL A 104 -23.10 -0.20 -9.86
C VAL A 104 -22.11 -0.55 -8.75
N GLY A 105 -20.87 -0.90 -9.10
CA GLY A 105 -19.83 -1.16 -8.11
C GLY A 105 -18.46 -0.72 -8.57
N SER A 106 -17.61 -0.36 -7.62
CA SER A 106 -16.21 -0.04 -7.92
C SER A 106 -15.29 -0.31 -6.75
N VAL A 107 -14.02 -0.58 -7.07
CA VAL A 107 -12.91 -0.52 -6.13
C VAL A 107 -11.73 0.14 -6.81
N GLU A 108 -11.06 1.03 -6.10
CA GLU A 108 -10.00 1.88 -6.65
C GLU A 108 -8.68 1.66 -5.92
N ASN A 109 -7.59 2.17 -6.50
CA ASN A 109 -6.24 2.16 -5.93
C ASN A 109 -5.69 0.76 -5.56
N LEU A 110 -6.14 -0.29 -6.24
CA LEU A 110 -5.65 -1.65 -6.01
C LEU A 110 -4.21 -1.81 -6.52
N ARG A 111 -3.44 -2.65 -5.81
CA ARG A 111 -2.13 -3.15 -6.24
C ARG A 111 -2.23 -4.64 -6.56
N ALA A 112 -1.32 -5.12 -7.39
CA ALA A 112 -1.24 -6.55 -7.68
C ALA A 112 -0.29 -7.25 -6.69
N ARG A 113 -0.62 -8.50 -6.36
CA ARG A 113 0.05 -9.35 -5.37
C ARG A 113 1.51 -9.66 -5.72
N ASP A 114 1.88 -9.62 -7.01
CA ASP A 114 3.23 -10.00 -7.45
C ASP A 114 4.25 -8.84 -7.48
N GLU A 115 3.93 -7.71 -6.84
CA GLU A 115 4.96 -6.86 -6.23
C GLU A 115 5.49 -7.50 -4.91
N SER A 116 5.76 -8.80 -4.90
CA SER A 116 6.57 -9.55 -3.90
C SER A 116 6.32 -9.33 -2.39
N GLN A 117 5.20 -8.76 -1.95
CA GLN A 117 4.99 -8.44 -0.54
C GLN A 117 3.55 -8.75 -0.12
N SER A 118 3.40 -9.40 1.03
CA SER A 118 2.31 -9.03 1.96
C SER A 118 2.23 -7.51 1.95
N GLU A 119 1.06 -6.89 1.71
CA GLU A 119 0.92 -5.43 1.68
C GLU A 119 1.85 -4.80 2.73
N SER A 120 2.89 -4.10 2.26
CA SER A 120 3.86 -3.50 3.18
C SER A 120 3.08 -2.62 4.13
N LEU A 121 3.28 -2.79 5.44
CA LEU A 121 2.65 -1.94 6.43
C LEU A 121 3.07 -0.48 6.27
N LEU A 122 4.26 -0.27 5.71
CA LEU A 122 4.81 1.04 5.38
C LEU A 122 5.23 1.06 3.91
N PRO A 123 4.27 1.28 2.98
CA PRO A 123 4.59 1.44 1.57
C PRO A 123 5.52 2.63 1.34
N MET A 124 6.45 2.46 0.39
CA MET A 124 7.36 3.52 -0.03
C MET A 124 6.94 4.09 -1.38
N GLU A 125 6.91 5.42 -1.49
CA GLU A 125 6.52 6.11 -2.72
C GLU A 125 7.48 7.27 -3.08
N SER A 126 7.79 7.41 -4.37
CA SER A 126 8.58 8.54 -4.86
C SER A 126 7.71 9.79 -4.95
N ALA A 127 8.23 10.92 -4.47
CA ALA A 127 7.56 12.22 -4.58
C ALA A 127 8.57 13.34 -4.86
N HIS A 128 8.10 14.44 -5.45
CA HIS A 128 8.91 15.65 -5.56
C HIS A 128 8.81 16.44 -4.24
N LEU A 129 9.89 16.42 -3.44
CA LEU A 129 9.90 16.94 -2.07
C LEU A 129 10.74 18.22 -1.91
N GLY A 130 11.14 18.86 -3.01
CA GLY A 130 12.10 19.97 -2.99
C GLY A 130 13.44 19.50 -2.43
N GLU A 131 13.94 20.17 -1.39
CA GLU A 131 15.20 19.81 -0.71
C GLU A 131 15.03 18.73 0.38
N ARG A 132 13.80 18.33 0.72
CA ARG A 132 13.59 17.27 1.71
C ARG A 132 13.90 15.92 1.07
N VAL A 133 14.73 15.10 1.71
CA VAL A 133 15.08 13.77 1.19
C VAL A 133 13.94 12.76 1.37
N TRP A 134 13.19 12.89 2.46
CA TRP A 134 12.05 12.02 2.76
C TRP A 134 11.05 12.70 3.70
N ARG A 135 9.85 12.11 3.79
CA ARG A 135 8.84 12.41 4.83
C ARG A 135 7.95 11.20 5.05
N LEU A 136 7.39 11.08 6.25
CA LEU A 136 6.23 10.23 6.47
C LEU A 136 4.96 11.03 6.16
N LEU A 137 4.05 10.42 5.40
CA LEU A 137 2.72 10.96 5.12
C LEU A 137 1.69 10.02 5.75
N ILE A 138 0.88 10.53 6.69
CA ILE A 138 -0.25 9.80 7.26
C ILE A 138 -1.49 10.16 6.46
N THR A 139 -2.15 9.18 5.85
CA THR A 139 -3.42 9.34 5.14
C THR A 139 -4.52 8.51 5.80
N ASP A 140 -5.75 8.65 5.32
CA ASP A 140 -6.88 7.82 5.76
C ASP A 140 -6.69 6.33 5.40
N ASP A 141 -5.84 6.02 4.41
CA ASP A 141 -5.49 4.67 3.99
C ASP A 141 -4.27 4.09 4.76
N GLY A 142 -3.67 4.88 5.67
CA GLY A 142 -2.51 4.48 6.46
C GLY A 142 -1.22 5.27 6.15
N PRO A 143 -0.09 4.85 6.73
CA PRO A 143 1.18 5.57 6.60
C PRO A 143 1.87 5.27 5.25
N ILE A 144 2.46 6.29 4.64
CA ILE A 144 3.26 6.18 3.42
C ILE A 144 4.62 6.86 3.64
N LEU A 145 5.70 6.13 3.43
CA LEU A 145 7.05 6.70 3.45
C LEU A 145 7.37 7.29 2.06
N GLN A 146 7.35 8.61 1.97
CA GLN A 146 7.72 9.29 0.74
C GLN A 146 9.20 9.61 0.71
N PHE A 147 9.85 9.30 -0.40
CA PHE A 147 11.25 9.65 -0.67
C PHE A 147 11.35 10.56 -1.89
N ASN A 148 12.39 11.38 -1.92
CA ASN A 148 12.58 12.37 -2.97
C ASN A 148 13.01 11.70 -4.27
N SER A 149 12.21 11.87 -5.33
CA SER A 149 12.46 11.31 -6.65
C SER A 149 13.76 11.83 -7.30
N VAL A 150 14.27 12.98 -6.85
CA VAL A 150 15.55 13.53 -7.31
C VAL A 150 16.74 12.73 -6.77
N VAL A 151 16.62 12.18 -5.55
CA VAL A 151 17.70 11.43 -4.87
C VAL A 151 17.60 9.94 -5.17
N PHE A 152 16.39 9.39 -5.13
CA PHE A 152 16.14 7.97 -5.38
C PHE A 152 15.15 7.79 -6.54
N PRO A 153 15.58 7.24 -7.68
CA PRO A 153 14.72 7.03 -8.84
C PRO A 153 13.62 5.97 -8.64
N SER A 154 13.77 5.10 -7.64
CA SER A 154 12.81 4.02 -7.35
C SER A 154 12.81 3.63 -5.87
N ALA A 155 11.73 3.00 -5.42
CA ALA A 155 11.60 2.50 -4.04
C ALA A 155 12.67 1.47 -3.71
N ALA A 156 12.93 0.54 -4.64
CA ALA A 156 14.02 -0.43 -4.51
C ALA A 156 15.39 0.25 -4.38
N GLY A 157 15.62 1.37 -5.07
CA GLY A 157 16.85 2.14 -4.93
C GLY A 157 17.02 2.75 -3.54
N ALA A 158 15.94 3.30 -2.98
CA ALA A 158 15.93 3.85 -1.62
C ALA A 158 16.10 2.75 -0.56
N GLU A 159 15.40 1.63 -0.69
CA GLU A 159 15.45 0.50 0.25
C GLU A 159 16.84 -0.16 0.28
N ASN A 160 17.45 -0.38 -0.90
CA ASN A 160 18.78 -0.98 -1.02
C ASN A 160 19.92 -0.02 -0.64
N PHE A 161 19.66 1.29 -0.54
CA PHE A 161 20.65 2.25 -0.06
C PHE A 161 20.74 2.18 1.46
N LEU A 162 21.74 1.43 1.94
CA LEU A 162 21.91 1.11 3.37
C LEU A 162 21.86 2.31 4.33
N PRO A 163 22.49 3.48 4.05
CA PRO A 163 22.36 4.64 4.91
C PRO A 163 20.92 5.14 5.03
N PHE A 164 20.14 5.09 3.94
CA PHE A 164 18.73 5.46 3.98
C PHE A 164 17.93 4.47 4.81
N SER A 165 18.01 3.17 4.52
CA SER A 165 17.24 2.18 5.29
C SER A 165 17.62 2.14 6.77
N SER A 166 18.90 2.34 7.11
CA SER A 166 19.40 2.31 8.49
C SER A 166 19.05 3.54 9.32
N LEU A 167 18.86 4.71 8.69
CA LEU A 167 18.58 5.97 9.40
C LEU A 167 17.11 6.39 9.28
N VAL A 168 16.49 6.13 8.14
CA VAL A 168 15.13 6.61 7.84
C VAL A 168 14.07 5.66 8.34
N LEU A 169 14.22 4.34 8.15
CA LEU A 169 13.18 3.39 8.56
C LEU A 169 12.93 3.40 10.08
N PRO A 170 13.94 3.45 10.96
CA PRO A 170 13.71 3.55 12.40
C PRO A 170 12.93 4.80 12.81
N GLU A 171 13.23 5.94 12.19
CA GLU A 171 12.56 7.21 12.49
C GLU A 171 11.15 7.27 11.89
N ALA A 172 10.96 6.78 10.66
CA ALA A 172 9.64 6.65 10.07
C ALA A 172 8.75 5.72 10.92
N LEU A 173 9.30 4.60 11.40
CA LEU A 173 8.60 3.71 12.31
C LEU A 173 8.24 4.40 13.62
N ARG A 174 9.15 5.18 14.22
CA ARG A 174 8.87 5.96 15.43
C ARG A 174 7.64 6.86 15.24
N GLN A 175 7.57 7.59 14.14
CA GLN A 175 6.44 8.47 13.83
C GLN A 175 5.13 7.69 13.62
N VAL A 176 5.19 6.49 13.03
CA VAL A 176 4.01 5.60 12.95
C VAL A 176 3.57 5.14 14.34
N MET A 177 4.51 4.73 15.20
CA MET A 177 4.18 4.32 16.56
C MET A 177 3.59 5.47 17.38
N GLN A 178 4.11 6.69 17.23
CA GLN A 178 3.53 7.88 17.85
C GLN A 178 2.06 8.06 17.44
N LYS A 179 1.73 7.85 16.15
CA LYS A 179 0.36 7.97 15.67
C LYS A 179 -0.55 6.88 16.26
N ILE A 180 -0.07 5.65 16.34
CA ILE A 180 -0.80 4.53 16.96
C ILE A 180 -1.00 4.78 18.47
N ALA A 181 -0.04 5.40 19.14
CA ALA A 181 -0.14 5.70 20.57
C ALA A 181 -1.16 6.80 20.89
N GLU A 182 -1.54 7.65 19.92
CA GLU A 182 -2.61 8.63 20.08
C GLU A 182 -3.99 7.98 20.21
N ASP A 183 -4.23 6.90 19.44
CA ASP A 183 -5.48 6.13 19.49
C ASP A 183 -5.22 4.61 19.40
N PRO A 184 -4.84 3.97 20.52
CA PRO A 184 -4.55 2.54 20.54
C PRO A 184 -5.72 1.63 20.13
N ALA A 185 -6.97 2.12 20.23
CA ALA A 185 -8.15 1.34 19.90
C ALA A 185 -8.24 0.99 18.41
N ASP A 186 -7.65 1.81 17.55
CA ASP A 186 -7.59 1.59 16.10
C ASP A 186 -6.84 0.31 15.71
N LEU A 187 -6.00 -0.25 16.60
CA LEU A 187 -5.34 -1.53 16.36
C LEU A 187 -6.30 -2.72 16.40
N ASP A 188 -7.45 -2.58 17.04
CA ASP A 188 -8.45 -3.63 17.22
C ASP A 188 -9.67 -3.46 16.30
N ASP A 189 -9.73 -2.37 15.51
CA ASP A 189 -10.77 -2.14 14.52
C ASP A 189 -10.40 -2.76 13.16
N ASP A 190 -11.10 -3.82 12.76
CA ASP A 190 -10.85 -4.54 11.50
C ASP A 190 -10.91 -3.64 10.23
N ASP A 191 -11.65 -2.52 10.30
CA ASP A 191 -11.78 -1.56 9.19
C ASP A 191 -10.69 -0.47 9.21
N SER A 192 -9.87 -0.43 10.27
CA SER A 192 -8.80 0.56 10.43
C SER A 192 -7.54 0.20 9.66
N PRO A 193 -6.87 1.16 9.00
CA PRO A 193 -5.56 0.93 8.37
C PRO A 193 -4.46 0.57 9.39
N TRP A 194 -4.71 0.76 10.68
CA TRP A 194 -3.78 0.45 11.76
C TRP A 194 -3.88 -1.00 12.23
N HIS A 195 -4.99 -1.69 12.03
CA HIS A 195 -5.19 -3.08 12.48
C HIS A 195 -4.07 -4.05 12.08
N PRO A 196 -3.54 -4.03 10.84
CA PRO A 196 -2.43 -4.90 10.45
C PRO A 196 -1.15 -4.71 11.28
N TRP A 197 -0.95 -3.55 11.90
CA TRP A 197 0.19 -3.26 12.76
C TRP A 197 0.15 -4.02 14.09
N ALA A 198 -1.03 -4.42 14.56
CA ALA A 198 -1.16 -5.22 15.79
C ALA A 198 -0.43 -6.56 15.66
N LYS A 199 -0.65 -7.25 14.54
CA LYS A 199 0.04 -8.52 14.22
C LYS A 199 1.55 -8.32 14.05
N TRP A 200 1.97 -7.17 13.53
CA TRP A 200 3.39 -6.87 13.37
C TRP A 200 4.08 -6.59 14.70
N LEU A 201 3.43 -5.87 15.62
CA LEU A 201 3.91 -5.67 16.98
C LEU A 201 4.11 -7.01 17.69
N ASP A 202 3.14 -7.92 17.58
CA ASP A 202 3.24 -9.28 18.10
C ASP A 202 4.44 -10.03 17.47
N ALA A 203 4.64 -9.89 16.15
CA ALA A 203 5.71 -10.55 15.41
C ALA A 203 7.13 -10.07 15.77
N ILE A 204 7.28 -8.81 16.21
CA ILE A 204 8.54 -8.27 16.73
C ILE A 204 8.69 -8.41 18.25
N GLY A 205 7.69 -8.99 18.91
CA GLY A 205 7.67 -9.19 20.36
C GLY A 205 7.57 -7.88 21.15
N ALA A 206 6.90 -6.88 20.58
CA ALA A 206 6.56 -5.65 21.28
C ALA A 206 5.21 -5.78 21.98
N SER A 207 5.03 -5.10 23.12
CA SER A 207 3.73 -5.00 23.76
C SER A 207 2.84 -4.03 22.99
N ARG A 208 1.53 -4.32 22.94
CA ARG A 208 0.53 -3.35 22.46
C ARG A 208 0.54 -2.09 23.34
N PRO A 209 0.31 -0.90 22.77
CA PRO A 209 0.28 0.33 23.54
C PRO A 209 -0.97 0.34 24.43
N PRO A 210 -0.83 0.64 25.74
CA PRO A 210 -1.98 1.03 26.55
C PRO A 210 -2.44 2.45 26.17
N SER A 211 -3.59 2.88 26.68
CA SER A 211 -3.89 4.32 26.74
C SER A 211 -2.88 5.00 27.67
N PHE A 212 -2.11 5.93 27.13
CA PHE A 212 -1.11 6.67 27.89
C PHE A 212 -1.74 7.88 28.59
N ASP A 213 -1.41 8.07 29.85
CA ASP A 213 -1.77 9.23 30.67
C ASP A 213 -0.73 10.36 30.61
N ASP A 214 0.44 10.07 30.02
CA ASP A 214 1.58 10.97 29.93
C ASP A 214 2.39 10.73 28.63
N ALA A 215 2.91 11.83 28.07
CA ALA A 215 3.67 11.83 26.84
C ALA A 215 5.03 11.11 26.98
N GLU A 216 5.65 11.15 28.17
CA GLU A 216 6.92 10.45 28.40
C GLU A 216 6.74 8.93 28.28
N LYS A 217 5.67 8.38 28.85
CA LYS A 217 5.36 6.94 28.74
C LYS A 217 5.08 6.51 27.30
N SER A 218 4.35 7.33 26.55
CA SER A 218 4.10 7.10 25.12
C SER A 218 5.40 7.10 24.31
N SER A 219 6.28 8.08 24.56
CA SER A 219 7.59 8.17 23.92
C SER A 219 8.48 6.95 24.23
N ASN A 220 8.54 6.55 25.51
CA ASN A 220 9.33 5.39 25.94
C ASN A 220 8.83 4.08 25.30
N TRP A 221 7.51 3.93 25.12
CA TRP A 221 6.94 2.79 24.40
C TRP A 221 7.33 2.83 22.91
N CYS A 222 7.26 3.99 22.25
CA CYS A 222 7.69 4.13 20.87
C CYS A 222 9.17 3.75 20.69
N ASP A 223 10.04 4.17 21.61
CA ASP A 223 11.46 3.86 21.56
C ASP A 223 11.75 2.37 21.81
N ASP A 224 11.04 1.70 22.73
CA ASP A 224 11.17 0.23 22.91
C ASP A 224 10.80 -0.54 21.63
N VAL A 225 9.72 -0.13 20.94
CA VAL A 225 9.33 -0.74 19.67
C VAL A 225 10.41 -0.55 18.59
N VAL A 226 10.95 0.67 18.48
CA VAL A 226 12.01 0.99 17.52
C VAL A 226 13.29 0.22 17.83
N ASP A 227 13.66 0.09 19.10
CA ASP A 227 14.85 -0.66 19.52
C ASP A 227 14.74 -2.15 19.16
N ARG A 228 13.56 -2.76 19.36
CA ARG A 228 13.28 -4.15 18.95
C ARG A 228 13.41 -4.31 17.43
N PHE A 229 12.84 -3.39 16.67
CA PHE A 229 12.95 -3.38 15.22
C PHE A 229 14.41 -3.25 14.76
N CYS A 230 15.15 -2.28 15.31
CA CYS A 230 16.56 -2.05 15.00
C CYS A 230 17.43 -3.25 15.35
N THR A 231 17.18 -3.89 16.50
CA THR A 231 17.91 -5.07 16.96
C THR A 231 17.69 -6.25 16.00
N ARG A 232 16.43 -6.50 15.61
CA ARG A 232 16.08 -7.58 14.66
C ARG A 232 16.71 -7.34 13.28
N SER A 233 16.72 -6.09 12.81
CA SER A 233 17.24 -5.71 11.50
C SER A 233 18.77 -5.52 11.47
N ARG A 234 19.42 -5.44 12.64
CA ARG A 234 20.87 -5.25 12.82
C ARG A 234 21.43 -4.03 12.07
N PHE A 235 20.66 -2.94 11.97
CA PHE A 235 21.04 -1.77 11.17
C PHE A 235 22.43 -1.23 11.49
N ALA A 236 22.74 -1.02 12.77
CA ALA A 236 24.04 -0.49 13.20
C ALA A 236 25.21 -1.38 12.74
N THR A 237 25.10 -2.70 12.93
CA THR A 237 26.15 -3.65 12.50
C THR A 237 26.31 -3.65 10.98
N THR A 238 25.20 -3.67 10.24
CA THR A 238 25.22 -3.71 8.77
C THR A 238 25.78 -2.41 8.19
N LEU A 239 25.38 -1.26 8.73
CA LEU A 239 25.88 0.04 8.30
C LEU A 239 27.37 0.20 8.61
N GLN A 240 27.82 -0.19 9.80
CA GLN A 240 29.24 -0.19 10.16
C GLN A 240 30.07 -1.03 9.19
N ALA A 241 29.63 -2.25 8.89
CA ALA A 241 30.32 -3.13 7.95
C ALA A 241 30.39 -2.52 6.53
N ASN A 242 29.34 -1.80 6.11
CA ASN A 242 29.33 -1.11 4.82
C ASN A 242 30.33 0.07 4.78
N LEU A 243 30.36 0.89 5.83
CA LEU A 243 31.28 2.04 5.94
C LEU A 243 32.75 1.60 5.93
N LEU A 244 33.08 0.52 6.63
CA LEU A 244 34.45 -0.02 6.67
C LEU A 244 34.92 -0.56 5.30
N LYS A 245 34.00 -1.15 4.51
CA LYS A 245 34.30 -1.61 3.14
C LYS A 245 34.56 -0.44 2.18
N GLY A 246 33.78 0.64 2.31
CA GLY A 246 33.99 1.86 1.51
C GLY A 246 35.37 2.47 1.77
N ALA A 247 35.75 2.64 3.04
CA ALA A 247 37.04 3.23 3.43
C ALA A 247 38.26 2.42 2.96
N SER A 248 38.11 1.10 2.76
CA SER A 248 39.20 0.23 2.27
C SER A 248 39.35 0.25 0.75
N SER A 249 38.34 0.72 0.01
CA SER A 249 38.33 0.75 -1.46
C SER A 249 38.96 2.02 -2.03
N ASP A 250 39.01 3.11 -1.24
CA ASP A 250 39.61 4.40 -1.62
C ASP A 250 41.14 4.47 -1.38
N GLN A 251 41.78 3.37 -0.94
CA GLN A 251 43.21 3.31 -0.66
C GLN A 251 44.05 2.54 -1.70
N ASN A 252 43.47 2.14 -2.84
CA ASN A 252 44.16 1.46 -3.94
C ASN A 252 44.02 2.21 -5.27
#